data_AF-A0AAD6PJ84-F1
#
_entry.id   AF-A0AAD6PJ84-F1
#
_cell.length_a   1.000
_cell.length_b   1.000
_cell.length_c   1.000
_cell.angle_alpha   90.00
_cell.angle_beta   90.00
_cell.angle_gamma   90.00
#
_symmetry.space_group_name_H-M   'P 1'
#
loop_
_entity.id
_entity.type
_entity.pdbx_description
1 polymer ?
#
loop_
_entity_poly.entity_id
_entity_poly.type
_entity_poly.pdbx_seq_one_letter_code
_entity_poly.pdbx_strand_id
1 'polypeptide(L)'
;MSILRRLAPNHLTTHLKHHHRRRLATAAAAVRQDTSIWTQAPLYEIEPAAESLFHVSIDVSDSPDLAASHTRAGQYLQLRVPDVEKPSFLAIASPPSYAAEKGAFEFLVKSIAGSTAELLCGLKKGDVVELSQASGRGFEIDQIEPAEKYPIVLIFRHWIWHQSNSISYRVWV
;
A
#
# COMPACT_ATOMS: atom_id res chain seq x y z
N MET A 1 -69.42 39.99 24.62
CA MET A 1 -68.97 40.91 23.55
C MET A 1 -67.56 40.49 23.15
N SER A 2 -67.35 40.21 21.85
CA SER A 2 -66.09 39.83 21.15
C SER A 2 -65.38 38.54 21.60
N ILE A 3 -65.32 37.46 20.81
CA ILE A 3 -64.77 37.20 19.45
C ILE A 3 -63.29 36.75 19.47
N LEU A 4 -63.13 35.44 19.22
CA LEU A 4 -62.14 34.72 18.40
C LEU A 4 -60.64 34.97 18.58
N ARG A 5 -59.90 33.87 18.82
CA ARG A 5 -59.01 33.18 17.85
C ARG A 5 -58.33 31.96 18.53
N ARG A 6 -58.60 30.73 18.05
CA ARG A 6 -57.71 29.86 17.22
C ARG A 6 -56.58 29.21 18.06
N LEU A 7 -56.30 27.90 18.09
CA LEU A 7 -56.37 26.76 17.16
C LEU A 7 -56.44 25.44 18.00
N ALA A 8 -57.32 24.47 17.72
CA ALA A 8 -57.17 23.31 16.82
C ALA A 8 -56.38 22.11 17.45
N PRO A 9 -56.44 20.88 16.91
CA PRO A 9 -57.52 19.92 17.18
C PRO A 9 -57.05 18.49 17.56
N ASN A 10 -57.99 17.77 18.17
CA ASN A 10 -58.32 16.34 18.01
C ASN A 10 -57.19 15.28 17.94
N HIS A 11 -57.22 14.43 18.97
CA HIS A 11 -57.35 12.97 18.87
C HIS A 11 -57.54 12.41 17.45
N LEU A 12 -56.73 11.41 17.09
CA LEU A 12 -57.21 10.11 16.58
C LEU A 12 -56.01 9.17 16.41
N THR A 13 -56.03 8.08 17.16
CA THR A 13 -55.24 6.86 16.93
C THR A 13 -55.56 6.26 15.57
N THR A 14 -54.55 5.93 14.76
CA THR A 14 -54.66 4.84 13.79
C THR A 14 -53.34 4.08 13.69
N HIS A 15 -53.49 2.77 13.83
CA HIS A 15 -52.49 1.73 13.73
C HIS A 15 -52.33 1.40 12.23
N LEU A 16 -51.15 1.64 11.64
CA LEU A 16 -50.87 1.21 10.27
C LEU A 16 -49.59 0.37 10.21
N LYS A 17 -49.83 -0.90 9.84
CA LYS A 17 -48.86 -1.92 9.51
C LYS A 17 -48.07 -1.48 8.27
N HIS A 18 -46.77 -1.24 8.40
CA HIS A 18 -45.87 -1.22 7.25
C HIS A 18 -45.07 -2.53 7.21
N HIS A 19 -45.61 -3.47 6.43
CA HIS A 19 -44.83 -4.50 5.78
C HIS A 19 -43.81 -3.88 4.82
N HIS A 20 -42.75 -4.63 4.54
CA HIS A 20 -41.83 -4.50 3.42
C HIS A 20 -40.70 -3.46 3.52
N ARG A 21 -39.57 -3.90 4.07
CA ARG A 21 -38.40 -4.38 3.28
C ARG A 21 -37.20 -4.44 4.23
N ARG A 22 -36.95 -5.62 4.80
CA ARG A 22 -35.62 -5.97 5.30
C ARG A 22 -34.70 -5.94 4.08
N ARG A 23 -34.00 -4.82 3.88
CA ARG A 23 -32.85 -4.77 2.98
C ARG A 23 -31.78 -5.61 3.68
N LEU A 24 -31.69 -6.88 3.29
CA LEU A 24 -30.47 -7.65 3.46
C LEU A 24 -29.41 -6.87 2.68
N ALA A 25 -28.60 -6.09 3.38
CA ALA A 25 -27.36 -5.59 2.82
C ALA A 25 -26.47 -6.82 2.66
N THR A 26 -26.52 -7.45 1.49
CA THR A 26 -25.46 -8.34 1.06
C THR A 26 -24.21 -7.48 1.02
N ALA A 27 -23.40 -7.53 2.07
CA ALA A 27 -22.03 -7.08 1.98
C ALA A 27 -21.40 -8.00 0.94
N ALA A 28 -21.37 -7.55 -0.31
CA ALA A 28 -20.45 -8.11 -1.27
C ALA A 28 -19.08 -7.90 -0.64
N ALA A 29 -18.52 -8.95 -0.04
CA ALA A 29 -17.09 -9.01 0.15
C ALA A 29 -16.53 -8.74 -1.23
N ALA A 30 -15.94 -7.56 -1.41
CA ALA A 30 -15.18 -7.26 -2.60
C ALA A 30 -14.03 -8.25 -2.58
N VAL A 31 -14.23 -9.40 -3.21
CA VAL A 31 -13.16 -10.25 -3.71
C VAL A 31 -12.44 -9.31 -4.66
N ARG A 32 -11.36 -8.68 -4.17
CA ARG A 32 -10.39 -8.03 -5.05
C ARG A 32 -9.88 -9.17 -5.90
N GLN A 33 -10.43 -9.28 -7.12
CA GLN A 33 -9.92 -10.21 -8.09
C GLN A 33 -8.45 -9.86 -8.26
N ASP A 34 -7.62 -10.83 -7.91
CA ASP A 34 -6.17 -10.76 -8.02
C ASP A 34 -5.81 -10.87 -9.50
N THR A 35 -6.18 -9.85 -10.27
CA THR A 35 -5.75 -9.61 -11.65
C THR A 35 -4.58 -8.63 -11.66
N SER A 36 -3.76 -8.66 -10.61
CA SER A 36 -2.44 -8.08 -10.65
C SER A 36 -1.64 -8.88 -11.70
N ILE A 37 -1.24 -8.22 -12.77
CA ILE A 37 -0.24 -8.78 -13.69
C ILE A 37 1.03 -8.89 -12.86
N TRP A 38 1.44 -10.14 -12.58
CA TRP A 38 2.67 -10.45 -11.89
C TRP A 38 3.81 -10.43 -12.89
N THR A 39 4.81 -9.60 -12.63
CA THR A 39 6.00 -9.50 -13.46
C THR A 39 7.16 -10.18 -12.74
N GLN A 40 7.77 -11.17 -13.39
CA GLN A 40 8.96 -11.83 -12.87
C GLN A 40 10.17 -10.91 -13.01
N ALA A 41 10.97 -10.83 -11.96
CA ALA A 41 12.14 -9.98 -11.89
C ALA A 41 13.23 -10.66 -11.06
N PRO A 42 14.49 -10.70 -11.52
CA PRO A 42 15.56 -11.32 -10.76
C PRO A 42 16.05 -10.38 -9.64
N LEU A 43 16.44 -10.99 -8.53
CA LEU A 43 17.16 -10.30 -7.47
C LEU A 43 18.54 -9.89 -7.97
N TYR A 44 18.81 -8.59 -7.90
CA TYR A 44 20.10 -8.03 -8.24
C TYR A 44 21.09 -8.17 -7.08
N GLU A 45 20.63 -7.88 -5.85
CA GLU A 45 21.47 -7.82 -4.66
C GLU A 45 20.64 -7.95 -3.38
N ILE A 46 21.19 -8.61 -2.36
CA ILE A 46 20.67 -8.68 -0.99
C ILE A 46 21.83 -8.49 -0.03
N GLU A 47 21.79 -7.42 0.77
CA GLU A 47 22.84 -7.11 1.74
C GLU A 47 22.26 -6.78 3.12
N PRO A 48 22.92 -7.18 4.22
CA PRO A 48 22.55 -6.73 5.56
C PRO A 48 22.69 -5.21 5.69
N ALA A 49 21.62 -4.53 6.09
CA ALA A 49 21.61 -3.10 6.40
C ALA A 49 21.65 -2.83 7.90
N ALA A 50 21.10 -3.73 8.72
CA ALA A 50 21.18 -3.75 10.19
C ALA A 50 20.78 -5.14 10.73
N GLU A 51 20.66 -5.28 12.06
CA GLU A 51 20.17 -6.53 12.67
C GLU A 51 18.78 -6.91 12.13
N SER A 52 18.70 -8.09 11.49
CA SER A 52 17.49 -8.60 10.84
C SER A 52 16.89 -7.67 9.77
N LEU A 53 17.65 -6.72 9.25
CA LEU A 53 17.22 -5.74 8.25
C LEU A 53 18.13 -5.81 7.04
N PHE A 54 17.55 -5.91 5.85
CA PHE A 54 18.25 -6.17 4.60
C PHE A 54 17.90 -5.11 3.57
N HIS A 55 18.91 -4.63 2.86
CA HIS A 55 18.74 -3.92 1.60
C HIS A 55 18.56 -4.95 0.49
N VAL A 56 17.46 -4.83 -0.26
CA VAL A 56 17.10 -5.75 -1.33
C VAL A 56 16.91 -4.94 -2.61
N SER A 57 17.67 -5.28 -3.64
CA SER A 57 17.58 -4.66 -4.97
C SER A 57 17.06 -5.67 -5.98
N ILE A 58 16.07 -5.27 -6.76
CA ILE A 58 15.44 -6.09 -7.80
C ILE A 58 15.64 -5.43 -9.15
N ASP A 59 16.11 -6.20 -10.12
CA ASP A 59 16.31 -5.75 -11.49
C ASP A 59 14.97 -5.76 -12.24
N VAL A 60 14.56 -4.59 -12.73
CA VAL A 60 13.34 -4.40 -13.52
C VAL A 60 13.65 -3.82 -14.90
N SER A 61 14.91 -3.89 -15.34
CA SER A 61 15.37 -3.33 -16.62
C SER A 61 14.67 -3.97 -17.83
N ASP A 62 14.35 -5.27 -17.74
CA ASP A 62 13.58 -6.01 -18.74
C ASP A 62 12.06 -5.78 -18.64
N SER A 63 11.61 -4.94 -17.71
CA SER A 63 10.20 -4.69 -17.40
C SER A 63 9.87 -3.20 -17.33
N PRO A 64 9.96 -2.46 -18.46
CA PRO A 64 9.79 -1.02 -18.49
C PRO A 64 8.42 -0.55 -17.99
N ASP A 65 7.35 -1.33 -18.22
CA ASP A 65 6.01 -1.00 -17.73
C ASP A 65 5.95 -1.04 -16.19
N LEU A 66 6.61 -2.03 -15.58
CA LEU A 66 6.71 -2.11 -14.12
C LEU A 66 7.53 -0.94 -13.57
N ALA A 67 8.68 -0.62 -14.18
CA ALA A 67 9.49 0.53 -13.79
C ALA A 67 8.69 1.85 -13.88
N ALA A 68 7.94 2.04 -14.97
CA ALA A 68 7.11 3.21 -15.22
C ALA A 68 5.91 3.34 -14.26
N SER A 69 5.49 2.25 -13.61
CA SER A 69 4.40 2.30 -12.61
C SER A 69 4.78 3.06 -11.35
N HIS A 70 6.08 3.12 -11.02
CA HIS A 70 6.59 3.89 -9.89
C HIS A 70 6.75 5.36 -10.27
N THR A 71 5.73 6.15 -9.97
CA THR A 71 5.62 7.56 -10.39
C THR A 71 5.82 8.53 -9.23
N ARG A 72 5.64 8.10 -7.98
CA ARG A 72 5.75 8.94 -6.79
C ARG A 72 6.47 8.22 -5.66
N ALA A 73 7.36 8.95 -4.97
CA ALA A 73 7.99 8.46 -3.75
C ALA A 73 6.91 8.08 -2.70
N GLY A 74 7.13 7.01 -1.95
CA GLY A 74 6.16 6.51 -0.96
C GLY A 74 5.11 5.55 -1.52
N GLN A 75 5.19 5.20 -2.80
CA GLN A 75 4.46 4.06 -3.33
C GLN A 75 5.03 2.73 -2.80
N TYR A 76 4.22 1.68 -2.93
CA TYR A 76 4.54 0.33 -2.50
C TYR A 76 4.02 -0.67 -3.53
N LEU A 77 4.51 -1.90 -3.50
CA LEU A 77 4.03 -2.99 -4.36
C LEU A 77 3.85 -4.27 -3.56
N GLN A 78 3.25 -5.27 -4.18
CA GLN A 78 3.27 -6.64 -3.68
C GLN A 78 4.45 -7.39 -4.28
N LEU A 79 5.18 -8.11 -3.44
CA LEU A 79 6.21 -9.06 -3.81
C LEU A 79 5.80 -10.44 -3.32
N ARG A 80 5.87 -11.44 -4.20
CA ARG A 80 5.81 -12.84 -3.79
C ARG A 80 7.03 -13.59 -4.26
N VAL A 81 7.46 -14.53 -3.43
CA VAL A 81 8.43 -15.56 -3.81
C VAL A 81 7.63 -16.66 -4.52
N PRO A 82 8.12 -17.23 -5.63
CA PRO A 82 7.46 -18.35 -6.28
C PRO A 82 7.12 -19.46 -5.29
N ASP A 83 5.98 -20.13 -5.48
CA ASP A 83 5.45 -21.19 -4.62
C ASP A 83 5.06 -20.77 -3.19
N VAL A 84 5.15 -19.48 -2.85
CA VAL A 84 4.64 -18.92 -1.59
C VAL A 84 3.30 -18.24 -1.84
N GLU A 85 2.23 -18.78 -1.26
CA GLU A 85 0.86 -18.30 -1.49
C GLU A 85 0.64 -16.83 -1.09
N LYS A 86 1.32 -16.37 -0.03
CA LYS A 86 1.07 -15.06 0.55
C LYS A 86 2.09 -14.02 0.08
N PRO A 87 1.69 -13.02 -0.73
CA PRO A 87 2.56 -11.89 -1.06
C PRO A 87 2.82 -11.02 0.17
N SER A 88 3.96 -10.33 0.17
CA SER A 88 4.30 -9.26 1.10
C SER A 88 4.11 -7.91 0.42
N PHE A 89 3.53 -6.95 1.13
CA PHE A 89 3.53 -5.57 0.68
C PHE A 89 4.83 -4.89 1.10
N LEU A 90 5.55 -4.29 0.15
CA LEU A 90 6.83 -3.64 0.38
C LEU A 90 6.79 -2.21 -0.18
N ALA A 91 7.21 -1.26 0.65
CA ALA A 91 7.41 0.11 0.23
C ALA A 91 8.70 0.23 -0.60
N ILE A 92 8.61 0.93 -1.72
CA ILE A 92 9.78 1.20 -2.57
C ILE A 92 10.65 2.23 -1.85
N ALA A 93 11.91 1.88 -1.61
CA ALA A 93 12.88 2.69 -0.89
C ALA A 93 13.73 3.57 -1.82
N SER A 94 13.74 3.30 -3.14
CA SER A 94 14.35 4.16 -4.15
C SER A 94 13.35 5.22 -4.68
N PRO A 95 13.82 6.36 -5.24
CA PRO A 95 12.93 7.35 -5.87
C PRO A 95 12.47 6.89 -7.27
N PRO A 96 11.38 7.47 -7.83
CA PRO A 96 10.92 7.17 -9.21
C PRO A 96 12.00 7.27 -10.29
N SER A 97 12.87 8.29 -10.20
CA SER A 97 13.98 8.48 -11.14
C SER A 97 14.98 7.32 -11.12
N TYR A 98 15.17 6.65 -10.00
CA TYR A 98 16.11 5.54 -9.89
C TYR A 98 15.69 4.34 -10.74
N ALA A 99 14.39 4.03 -10.78
CA ALA A 99 13.88 2.97 -11.64
C ALA A 99 14.09 3.30 -13.12
N ALA A 100 13.89 4.56 -13.51
CA ALA A 100 14.11 5.02 -14.88
C ALA A 100 15.59 5.04 -15.29
N GLU A 101 16.49 5.39 -14.37
CA GLU A 101 17.93 5.54 -14.66
C GLU A 101 18.74 4.25 -14.48
N LYS A 102 18.37 3.44 -13.48
CA LYS A 102 19.11 2.22 -13.10
C LYS A 102 18.38 0.94 -13.46
N GLY A 103 17.11 1.01 -13.83
CA GLY A 103 16.32 -0.19 -14.12
C GLY A 103 16.14 -1.08 -12.90
N ALA A 104 16.08 -0.52 -11.70
CA ALA A 104 16.01 -1.29 -10.46
C ALA A 104 15.04 -0.68 -9.44
N PHE A 105 14.48 -1.52 -8.57
CA PHE A 105 13.80 -1.10 -7.36
C PHE A 105 14.60 -1.51 -6.14
N GLU A 106 14.69 -0.60 -5.17
CA GLU A 106 15.34 -0.87 -3.88
C GLU A 106 14.30 -0.96 -2.77
N PHE A 107 14.52 -1.86 -1.83
CA PHE A 107 13.67 -2.11 -0.68
C PHE A 107 14.51 -2.25 0.58
N LEU A 108 13.91 -1.91 1.71
CA LEU A 108 14.48 -2.19 3.02
C LEU A 108 13.55 -3.16 3.75
N VAL A 109 13.99 -4.41 3.90
CA VAL A 109 13.14 -5.53 4.33
C VAL A 109 13.63 -6.05 5.66
N LYS A 110 12.74 -6.08 6.65
CA LYS A 110 12.99 -6.76 7.91
C LYS A 110 12.64 -8.24 7.77
N SER A 111 13.60 -9.11 8.07
CA SER A 111 13.34 -10.54 8.20
C SER A 111 12.50 -10.79 9.45
N ILE A 112 11.39 -11.50 9.28
CA ILE A 112 10.47 -11.86 10.35
C ILE A 112 10.19 -13.36 10.22
N ALA A 113 10.51 -14.12 11.26
CA ALA A 113 10.36 -15.57 11.26
C ALA A 113 8.94 -16.01 10.84
N GLY A 114 8.87 -16.99 9.95
CA GLY A 114 7.63 -17.55 9.40
C GLY A 114 6.92 -16.66 8.38
N SER A 115 7.63 -15.69 7.76
CA SER A 115 7.03 -14.78 6.78
C SER A 115 7.71 -14.84 5.41
N THR A 116 7.02 -14.36 4.38
CA THR A 116 7.59 -14.15 3.04
C THR A 116 8.82 -13.24 3.07
N ALA A 117 8.91 -12.32 4.05
CA ALA A 117 10.07 -11.45 4.21
C ALA A 117 11.31 -12.21 4.71
N GLU A 118 11.15 -13.23 5.56
CA GLU A 118 12.26 -14.10 5.93
C GLU A 118 12.76 -14.90 4.73
N LEU A 119 11.83 -15.47 3.95
CA LEU A 119 12.17 -16.20 2.73
C LEU A 119 12.91 -15.30 1.74
N LEU A 120 12.39 -14.09 1.49
CA LEU A 120 13.01 -13.10 0.61
C LEU A 120 14.45 -12.76 1.05
N CYS A 121 14.67 -12.51 2.34
CA CYS A 121 16.02 -12.19 2.85
C CYS A 121 16.99 -13.38 2.80
N GLY A 122 16.49 -14.61 2.63
CA GLY A 122 17.30 -15.81 2.45
C GLY A 122 17.62 -16.14 0.99
N LEU A 123 17.05 -15.41 0.03
CA LEU A 123 17.34 -15.58 -1.40
C LEU A 123 18.73 -15.05 -1.75
N LYS A 124 19.17 -15.38 -2.96
CA LYS A 124 20.46 -15.00 -3.53
C LYS A 124 20.28 -14.20 -4.81
N LYS A 125 21.35 -13.51 -5.19
CA LYS A 125 21.43 -12.86 -6.51
C LYS A 125 21.06 -13.85 -7.62
N GLY A 126 20.18 -13.42 -8.52
CA GLY A 126 19.67 -14.21 -9.64
C GLY A 126 18.39 -15.01 -9.33
N ASP A 127 18.03 -15.19 -8.05
CA ASP A 127 16.74 -15.80 -7.71
C ASP A 127 15.60 -14.89 -8.17
N VAL A 128 14.51 -15.49 -8.65
CA VAL A 128 13.40 -14.77 -9.26
C VAL A 128 12.29 -14.53 -8.24
N VAL A 129 11.77 -13.31 -8.24
CA VAL A 129 10.58 -12.92 -7.49
C VAL A 129 9.53 -12.36 -8.45
N GLU A 130 8.29 -12.29 -7.98
CA GLU A 130 7.18 -11.74 -8.76
C GLU A 130 6.66 -10.46 -8.11
N LEU A 131 6.53 -9.42 -8.93
CA LEU A 131 6.14 -8.08 -8.51
C LEU A 131 4.80 -7.69 -9.12
N SER A 132 3.94 -7.06 -8.32
CA SER A 132 2.82 -6.28 -8.84
C SER A 132 3.30 -4.92 -9.34
N GLN A 133 2.45 -4.23 -10.10
CA GLN A 133 2.62 -2.80 -10.37
C GLN A 133 2.68 -1.99 -9.06
N ALA A 134 3.42 -0.88 -9.09
CA ALA A 134 3.47 0.05 -7.98
C ALA A 134 2.09 0.64 -7.70
N SER A 135 1.79 0.79 -6.41
CA SER A 135 0.48 1.14 -5.87
C SER A 135 0.62 2.17 -4.76
N GLY A 136 -0.49 2.79 -4.39
CA GLY A 136 -0.53 3.86 -3.39
C GLY A 136 -0.40 5.26 -4.00
N ARG A 137 -0.80 6.27 -3.21
CA ARG A 137 -0.82 7.67 -3.67
C ARG A 137 0.55 8.35 -3.65
N GLY A 138 1.53 7.75 -2.96
CA GLY A 138 2.81 8.38 -2.67
C GLY A 138 2.70 9.54 -1.68
N PHE A 139 3.82 10.24 -1.50
CA PHE A 139 3.92 11.48 -0.75
C PHE A 139 3.80 12.68 -1.69
N GLU A 140 3.15 13.75 -1.23
CA GLU A 140 2.95 14.99 -1.99
C GLU A 140 4.20 15.88 -1.86
N ILE A 141 5.34 15.39 -2.34
CA ILE A 141 6.64 16.08 -2.25
C ILE A 141 6.62 17.44 -2.96
N ASP A 142 5.81 17.59 -4.01
CA ASP A 142 5.62 18.86 -4.73
C ASP A 142 5.16 20.02 -3.82
N GLN A 143 4.52 19.73 -2.67
CA GLN A 143 4.08 20.76 -1.71
C GLN A 143 5.22 21.35 -0.89
N ILE A 144 6.39 20.70 -0.88
CA ILE A 144 7.58 21.14 -0.16
C ILE A 144 8.69 21.59 -1.11
N GLU A 145 8.34 21.90 -2.36
CA GLU A 145 9.26 22.50 -3.33
C GLU A 145 9.19 24.04 -3.35
N PRO A 146 10.33 24.74 -3.58
CA PRO A 146 11.68 24.20 -3.57
C PRO A 146 12.16 23.96 -2.12
N ALA A 147 13.05 22.99 -1.91
CA ALA A 147 13.43 22.50 -0.59
C ALA A 147 13.99 23.60 0.34
N GLU A 148 14.59 24.66 -0.22
CA GLU A 148 15.13 25.80 0.54
C GLU A 148 14.06 26.57 1.33
N LYS A 149 12.79 26.48 0.92
CA LYS A 149 11.66 27.09 1.65
C LYS A 149 11.20 26.27 2.85
N TYR A 150 11.59 24.99 2.90
CA TYR A 150 11.17 24.04 3.92
C TYR A 150 12.41 23.43 4.59
N PRO A 151 13.18 24.23 5.36
CA PRO A 151 14.45 23.80 5.93
C PRO A 151 14.31 22.63 6.93
N ILE A 152 13.09 22.36 7.40
CA ILE A 152 12.77 21.22 8.26
C ILE A 152 11.53 20.52 7.72
N VAL A 153 11.69 19.25 7.34
CA VAL A 153 10.59 18.34 7.00
C VAL A 153 10.56 17.25 8.05
N LEU A 154 9.46 17.15 8.81
CA LEU A 154 9.29 16.14 9.83
C LEU A 154 8.55 14.93 9.26
N ILE A 155 9.19 13.77 9.30
CA ILE A 155 8.61 12.51 8.84
C ILE A 155 8.43 11.58 10.03
N PHE A 156 7.18 11.26 10.35
CA PHE A 156 6.85 10.29 11.38
C PHE A 156 6.58 8.93 10.74
N ARG A 157 7.30 7.90 11.18
CA ARG A 157 7.03 6.52 10.77
C ARG A 157 6.98 5.62 11.99
N HIS A 158 6.10 4.63 11.93
CA HIS A 158 6.00 3.62 12.98
C HIS A 158 6.15 2.23 12.38
N TRP A 159 6.95 1.40 13.05
CA TRP A 159 7.14 0.00 12.71
C TRP A 159 6.11 -0.80 13.51
N ILE A 160 4.98 -1.19 12.90
CA ILE A 160 4.03 -2.07 13.58
C ILE A 160 4.61 -3.49 13.61
N TRP A 161 4.86 -3.96 14.84
CA TRP A 161 5.47 -5.26 15.17
C TRP A 161 4.42 -6.39 15.28
N HIS A 162 3.35 -6.36 14.47
CA HIS A 162 2.36 -7.45 14.46
C HIS A 162 2.29 -8.07 13.07
N GLN A 163 2.53 -9.38 13.04
CA GLN A 163 2.56 -10.30 11.90
C GLN A 163 1.88 -9.75 10.63
N SER A 164 2.67 -9.69 9.55
CA SER A 164 2.29 -9.30 8.19
C SER A 164 2.48 -7.82 7.87
N ASN A 165 3.67 -7.53 7.36
CA ASN A 165 4.03 -6.55 6.32
C ASN A 165 5.17 -5.65 6.79
N SER A 166 6.36 -5.99 6.33
CA SER A 166 7.55 -5.18 6.47
C SER A 166 7.37 -3.89 5.70
N ILE A 167 7.13 -2.78 6.40
CA ILE A 167 7.10 -1.45 5.77
C ILE A 167 8.23 -0.63 6.37
N SER A 168 9.36 -0.61 5.67
CA SER A 168 10.38 0.40 5.86
C SER A 168 10.33 1.37 4.68
N TYR A 169 10.27 2.66 4.97
CA TYR A 169 10.42 3.70 3.96
C TYR A 169 11.73 4.43 4.22
N ARG A 170 12.60 4.46 3.21
CA ARG A 170 13.60 5.52 3.06
C ARG A 170 12.96 6.58 2.18
N VAL A 171 12.82 7.81 2.66
CA VAL A 171 12.43 8.93 1.80
C VAL A 171 13.71 9.67 1.48
N TRP A 172 14.01 9.74 0.19
CA TRP A 172 14.96 10.70 -0.36
C TRP A 172 14.21 12.02 -0.42
N VAL A 173 14.64 12.99 0.39
CA VAL A 173 14.30 14.42 0.23
C VAL A 173 15.53 15.08 -0.38
#